data_AF-A0A9C9X4P2-F1
#
_entry.id   AF-A0A9C9X4P2-F1
#
_cell.length_a   1.000
_cell.length_b   1.000
_cell.length_c   1.000
_cell.angle_alpha   90.00
_cell.angle_beta   90.00
_cell.angle_gamma   90.00
#
_symmetry.space_group_name_H-M   'P 1'
#
loop_
_entity.id
_entity.type
_entity.pdbx_description
1 polymer ?
#
loop_
_entity_poly.entity_id
_entity_poly.type
_entity_poly.pdbx_seq_one_letter_code
_entity_poly.pdbx_strand_id
1 'polypeptide(L)' 'MTFLPTSKVLRAEEQKIVPLFAYDAGTDSGADYTSPNKATSSPENNMRIEKPPFKVNETIQPVGTFTFNRTK' A
#
# COMPACT_ATOMS: atom_id res chain seq x y z
N MET A 1 40.86 28.62 10.97
CA MET A 1 39.83 27.86 11.71
C MET A 1 38.61 27.75 10.82
N THR A 2 38.37 26.57 10.26
CA THR A 2 37.27 26.33 9.33
C THR A 2 36.19 25.58 10.09
N PHE A 3 35.02 26.20 10.26
CA PHE A 3 33.88 25.55 10.90
C PHE A 3 33.28 24.55 9.90
N LEU A 4 33.26 23.27 10.29
CA LEU A 4 32.51 22.24 9.56
C LEU A 4 31.00 22.51 9.72
N PRO A 5 30.20 22.37 8.66
CA PRO A 5 28.76 22.55 8.75
C PRO A 5 28.17 21.49 9.68
N THR A 6 27.36 21.97 10.63
CA THR A 6 26.61 21.15 11.59
C THR A 6 25.86 20.06 10.83
N SER A 7 26.01 18.83 11.31
CA SER A 7 25.34 17.65 10.78
C SER A 7 23.86 17.93 10.51
N LYS A 8 23.42 17.58 9.29
CA LYS A 8 22.03 17.65 8.84
C LYS A 8 21.19 16.76 9.76
N VAL A 9 20.61 17.33 10.82
CA VAL A 9 19.64 16.64 11.67
C VAL A 9 18.45 16.30 10.78
N LEU A 10 18.28 15.01 10.47
CA LEU A 10 17.11 14.51 9.75
C LEU A 10 15.89 14.76 10.65
N ARG A 11 15.13 15.82 10.38
CA ARG A 11 13.83 16.04 11.03
C ARG A 11 12.83 15.08 10.40
N ALA A 12 11.98 14.49 11.23
CA ALA A 12 10.81 13.76 10.74
C ALA A 12 9.92 14.69 9.91
N GLU A 13 9.40 14.20 8.79
CA GLU A 13 8.50 14.95 7.91
C GLU A 13 7.22 15.31 8.68
N GLU A 14 6.75 16.55 8.51
CA GLU A 14 5.49 17.01 9.12
C GLU A 14 4.26 16.34 8.47
N GLN A 15 4.39 15.93 7.21
CA GLN A 15 3.35 15.22 6.49
C GLN A 15 3.95 14.19 5.53
N LYS A 16 3.32 13.01 5.46
CA LYS A 16 3.63 11.98 4.48
C LYS A 16 2.35 11.48 3.81
N ILE A 17 2.35 11.48 2.48
CA ILE A 17 1.23 11.00 1.65
C ILE A 17 1.67 9.69 0.99
N VAL A 18 0.88 8.63 1.15
CA VAL A 18 1.20 7.29 0.61
C VAL A 18 0.00 6.76 -0.17
N PRO A 19 0.16 6.40 -1.46
CA PRO A 19 -0.92 5.74 -2.21
C PRO A 19 -1.22 4.36 -1.62
N LEU A 20 -2.51 4.02 -1.52
CA LEU A 20 -2.98 2.74 -1.02
C LEU A 20 -3.37 1.83 -2.20
N PHE A 21 -2.90 0.59 -2.19
CA PHE A 21 -3.24 -0.44 -3.18
C PHE A 21 -4.02 -1.59 -2.52
N ALA A 22 -4.77 -2.35 -3.32
CA ALA A 22 -5.47 -3.53 -2.84
C ALA A 22 -4.50 -4.72 -2.65
N TYR A 23 -4.73 -5.50 -1.59
CA TYR A 23 -3.98 -6.71 -1.26
C TYR A 23 -4.96 -7.86 -1.05
N ASP A 24 -4.57 -9.05 -1.51
CA ASP A 24 -5.24 -10.32 -1.26
C ASP A 24 -4.75 -10.87 0.09
N ALA A 25 -5.69 -11.25 0.95
CA ALA A 25 -5.37 -11.85 2.24
C ALA A 25 -5.01 -13.34 2.13
N GLY A 26 -5.28 -13.98 0.98
CA GLY A 26 -4.97 -15.38 0.72
C GLY A 26 -5.96 -16.37 1.34
N THR A 27 -7.17 -15.91 1.68
CA THR A 27 -8.18 -16.70 2.43
C THR A 27 -9.48 -16.95 1.67
N ASP A 28 -9.82 -16.14 0.67
CA ASP A 28 -10.98 -16.33 -0.21
C ASP A 28 -10.53 -16.22 -1.68
N SER A 29 -10.95 -17.19 -2.50
CA SER A 29 -10.58 -17.34 -3.91
C SER A 29 -11.64 -16.76 -4.87
N GLY A 30 -12.54 -15.91 -4.40
CA GLY A 30 -13.45 -15.13 -5.22
C GLY A 30 -12.68 -14.22 -6.19
N ALA A 31 -13.11 -14.16 -7.45
CA ALA A 31 -12.39 -13.44 -8.51
C ALA A 31 -12.80 -11.96 -8.61
N ASP A 32 -14.04 -11.67 -8.23
CA ASP A 32 -14.69 -10.36 -8.38
C ASP A 32 -15.39 -9.93 -7.09
N TYR A 33 -15.72 -8.65 -6.99
CA TYR A 33 -16.36 -8.02 -5.83
C TYR A 33 -17.64 -8.71 -5.34
N THR A 34 -18.37 -9.39 -6.22
CA THR A 34 -19.66 -10.03 -5.93
C THR A 34 -19.58 -11.55 -5.97
N SER A 35 -18.37 -12.13 -6.00
CA SER A 35 -18.20 -13.58 -5.96
C SER A 35 -18.81 -14.15 -4.68
N PRO A 36 -19.46 -15.34 -4.73
CA PRO A 36 -19.83 -16.04 -3.50
C PRO A 36 -18.57 -16.47 -2.76
N ASN A 37 -18.69 -16.66 -1.44
CA ASN A 37 -17.58 -17.11 -0.60
C ASN A 37 -16.98 -18.41 -1.16
N LYS A 38 -15.65 -18.43 -1.25
CA LYS A 38 -14.88 -19.58 -1.73
C LYS A 38 -13.57 -19.66 -0.95
N ALA A 39 -13.57 -20.35 0.18
CA ALA A 39 -12.37 -20.49 1.01
C ALA A 39 -11.18 -21.03 0.20
N THR A 40 -10.03 -20.36 0.32
CA THR A 40 -8.77 -20.82 -0.28
C THR A 40 -8.31 -22.10 0.43
N SER A 41 -8.07 -23.17 -0.32
CA SER A 41 -7.83 -24.53 0.23
C SER A 41 -6.51 -24.67 0.98
N SER A 42 -5.57 -23.78 0.75
CA SER A 42 -4.31 -23.67 1.49
C SER A 42 -4.00 -22.19 1.66
N PRO A 43 -3.68 -21.70 2.87
CA PRO A 43 -3.44 -20.28 3.08
C PRO A 43 -2.35 -19.77 2.14
N GLU A 44 -2.66 -18.71 1.41
CA GLU A 44 -1.72 -18.01 0.55
C GLU A 44 -1.12 -16.80 1.28
N ASN A 45 0.05 -16.34 0.84
CA ASN A 45 0.68 -15.15 1.42
C ASN A 45 -0.13 -13.90 1.08
N ASN A 46 -0.07 -12.90 1.96
CA ASN A 46 -0.58 -11.58 1.65
C ASN A 46 0.20 -10.97 0.48
N MET A 47 -0.50 -10.61 -0.61
CA MET A 47 0.12 -10.11 -1.83
C MET A 47 -0.69 -8.98 -2.47
N ARG A 48 0.00 -8.02 -3.08
CA ARG A 48 -0.66 -6.94 -3.82
C ARG A 48 -1.41 -7.53 -5.02
N ILE A 49 -2.62 -7.05 -5.27
CA ILE A 49 -3.41 -7.51 -6.42
C ILE A 49 -2.93 -6.78 -7.68
N GLU A 50 -2.26 -7.51 -8.58
CA GLU A 50 -1.71 -6.98 -9.84
C GLU A 50 -2.52 -7.42 -11.08
N LYS A 51 -3.79 -7.75 -10.88
CA LYS A 51 -4.74 -8.24 -11.89
C LYS A 51 -6.02 -7.37 -11.88
N PRO A 52 -6.87 -7.45 -12.93
CA PRO A 52 -8.20 -6.85 -12.88
C PRO A 52 -8.98 -7.31 -11.64
N PRO A 53 -9.86 -6.48 -11.06
CA PRO A 53 -10.23 -5.12 -11.50
C PRO A 53 -9.26 -4.01 -11.06
N PHE A 54 -8.19 -4.33 -10.32
CA PHE A 54 -7.26 -3.32 -9.77
C PHE A 54 -6.12 -2.93 -10.71
N LYS A 55 -5.90 -3.71 -11.78
CA LYS A 55 -5.02 -3.37 -12.90
C LYS A 55 -5.85 -2.97 -14.11
N VAL A 56 -5.74 -1.70 -14.53
CA VAL A 56 -6.46 -1.10 -15.66
C VAL A 56 -5.43 -0.55 -16.65
N ASN A 57 -5.52 -0.93 -17.92
CA ASN A 57 -4.57 -0.53 -18.98
C ASN A 57 -3.10 -0.75 -18.57
N GLU A 58 -2.79 -1.97 -18.13
CA GLU A 58 -1.47 -2.37 -17.60
C GLU A 58 -0.97 -1.62 -16.35
N THR A 59 -1.79 -0.75 -15.76
CA THR A 59 -1.40 0.08 -14.61
C THR A 59 -2.21 -0.31 -13.37
N ILE A 60 -1.51 -0.61 -12.28
CA ILE A 60 -2.15 -0.86 -10.98
C ILE A 60 -2.65 0.47 -10.42
N GLN A 61 -3.96 0.58 -10.21
CA GLN A 61 -4.58 1.80 -9.71
C GLN A 61 -4.60 1.83 -8.18
N PRO A 62 -4.23 2.95 -7.53
CA PRO A 62 -4.44 3.08 -6.11
C PRO A 62 -5.94 3.13 -5.80
N VAL A 63 -6.34 2.48 -4.71
CA VAL A 63 -7.73 2.48 -4.20
C VAL A 63 -7.98 3.60 -3.20
N GLY A 64 -6.92 4.32 -2.80
CA GLY A 64 -7.03 5.42 -1.85
C GLY A 64 -5.67 6.04 -1.54
N THR A 65 -5.63 6.82 -0.46
CA THR A 65 -4.42 7.50 0.00
C THR A 65 -4.41 7.57 1.51
N PHE A 66 -3.29 7.18 2.13
CA PHE A 66 -3.04 7.50 3.53
C PHE A 66 -2.32 8.84 3.63
N THR A 67 -2.84 9.70 4.50
CA THR A 67 -2.17 10.94 4.90
C THR A 67 -1.75 10.82 6.35
N PHE A 68 -0.45 10.84 6.59
CA PHE A 68 0.13 10.87 7.92
C PHE A 68 0.51 12.31 8.22
N ASN A 69 -0.09 12.90 9.25
CA ASN A 69 0.32 14.20 9.77
C ASN A 69 1.02 13.97 11.10
N ARG A 70 2.20 14.57 11.27
CA ARG A 70 2.87 14.57 12.56
C ARG A 70 2.04 15.42 13.52
N THR A 71 1.62 14.81 14.61
CA THR A 71 0.98 15.55 15.71
C THR A 71 2.05 16.13 16.63
N LYS A 72 1.70 17.24 17.29
CA LYS A 72 2.55 17.88 18.29
C LYS A 72 2.81 16.97 19.49
#